data_AF-A0A938MVM7-F1
#
_entry.id   AF-A0A938MVM7-F1
#
_cell.length_a   1.000
_cell.length_b   1.000
_cell.length_c   1.000
_cell.angle_alpha   90.00
_cell.angle_beta   90.00
_cell.angle_gamma   90.00
#
_symmetry.space_group_name_H-M   'P 1'
#
loop_
_entity.id
_entity.type
_entity.pdbx_description
1 polymer ?
#
loop_
_entity_poly.entity_id
_entity_poly.type
_entity_poly.pdbx_seq_one_letter_code
_entity_poly.pdbx_strand_id
1 'polypeptide(L)'
;MKQNFLLGAIIVFVVGGICYYLWSVAAALYHDWSLARGVNDLKAESDTRRARRREQDERRLENGCEHAFGETFGGFPPTACHKCGLERERPRGDCDHVWRFANEATPCSYCEKCGRKYVSSRVIS
;
A
#
# COMPACT_ATOMS: atom_id res chain seq x y z
N MET A 1 -7.34 -73.95 -14.48
CA MET A 1 -6.63 -73.16 -13.44
C MET A 1 -5.96 -71.89 -14.00
N LYS A 2 -5.13 -71.97 -15.04
CA LYS A 2 -4.42 -70.79 -15.62
C LYS A 2 -5.34 -69.67 -16.13
N GLN A 3 -6.52 -70.02 -16.66
CA GLN A 3 -7.47 -69.06 -17.24
C GLN A 3 -8.17 -68.19 -16.18
N ASN A 4 -8.51 -68.75 -15.00
CA ASN A 4 -9.10 -68.00 -13.89
C ASN A 4 -8.09 -67.06 -13.24
N PHE A 5 -6.81 -67.44 -13.23
CA PHE A 5 -5.72 -66.62 -12.70
C PHE A 5 -5.47 -65.38 -13.58
N LEU A 6 -5.50 -65.54 -14.90
CA LEU A 6 -5.39 -64.42 -15.86
C LEU A 6 -6.57 -63.44 -15.73
N LEU A 7 -7.80 -63.96 -15.61
CA LEU A 7 -8.99 -63.13 -15.39
C LEU A 7 -8.90 -62.33 -14.09
N GLY A 8 -8.44 -62.95 -13.00
CA GLY A 8 -8.21 -62.25 -11.73
C GLY A 8 -7.15 -61.15 -11.84
N ALA A 9 -6.03 -61.42 -12.53
CA ALA A 9 -4.96 -60.44 -12.75
C ALA A 9 -5.44 -59.22 -13.58
N ILE A 10 -6.25 -59.46 -14.61
CA ILE A 10 -6.84 -58.38 -15.43
C ILE A 10 -7.77 -57.51 -14.59
N ILE A 11 -8.62 -58.11 -13.76
CA ILE A 11 -9.53 -57.35 -12.89
C ILE A 11 -8.75 -56.48 -11.91
N VAL A 12 -7.71 -57.02 -11.27
CA VAL A 12 -6.85 -56.25 -10.36
C VAL A 12 -6.16 -55.09 -11.08
N PHE A 13 -5.69 -55.31 -12.31
CA PHE A 13 -5.04 -54.27 -13.09
C PHE A 13 -6.01 -53.15 -13.49
N VAL A 14 -7.22 -53.51 -13.91
CA VAL A 14 -8.28 -52.55 -14.27
C VAL A 14 -8.72 -51.74 -13.04
N VAL A 15 -8.99 -52.42 -11.92
CA VAL A 15 -9.38 -51.75 -10.67
C VAL A 15 -8.25 -50.86 -10.16
N GLY A 16 -7.01 -51.33 -10.22
CA GLY A 16 -5.83 -50.54 -9.87
C GLY A 16 -5.69 -49.29 -10.74
N GLY A 17 -5.91 -49.42 -12.04
CA GLY A 17 -5.92 -48.30 -12.98
C GLY A 17 -7.01 -47.27 -12.68
N ILE A 18 -8.22 -47.73 -12.35
CA ILE A 18 -9.34 -46.85 -11.96
C ILE A 18 -9.01 -46.12 -10.64
N CYS A 19 -8.52 -46.84 -9.62
CA CYS A 19 -8.12 -46.23 -8.36
C CYS A 19 -7.01 -45.20 -8.54
N TYR A 20 -6.01 -45.49 -9.38
CA TYR A 20 -4.93 -44.56 -9.69
C TYR A 20 -5.46 -43.29 -10.40
N TYR A 21 -6.38 -43.45 -11.35
CA TYR A 21 -7.01 -42.32 -12.04
C TYR A 21 -7.85 -41.46 -11.08
N LEU A 22 -8.64 -42.08 -10.21
CA LEU A 22 -9.41 -41.36 -9.20
C LEU A 22 -8.49 -40.59 -8.24
N TRP A 23 -7.37 -41.20 -7.84
CA TRP A 23 -6.37 -40.55 -7.01
C TRP A 23 -5.73 -39.35 -7.71
N SER A 24 -5.37 -39.47 -8.99
CA SER A 24 -4.74 -38.36 -9.73
C SER A 24 -5.68 -37.17 -9.90
N VAL A 25 -6.98 -37.43 -10.14
CA VAL A 25 -8.01 -36.38 -10.19
C VAL A 25 -8.18 -35.70 -8.82
N ALA A 26 -8.25 -36.49 -7.74
CA ALA A 26 -8.36 -35.93 -6.40
C ALA A 26 -7.13 -35.07 -6.02
N ALA A 27 -5.93 -35.53 -6.38
CA ALA A 27 -4.69 -34.79 -6.15
C ALA A 27 -4.65 -33.48 -6.96
N ALA A 28 -5.09 -33.49 -8.21
CA ALA A 28 -5.18 -32.28 -9.03
C ALA A 28 -6.16 -31.25 -8.45
N LEU A 29 -7.36 -31.69 -8.05
CA LEU A 29 -8.35 -30.82 -7.41
C LEU A 29 -7.85 -30.23 -6.09
N TYR A 30 -7.12 -31.03 -5.30
CA TYR A 30 -6.53 -30.55 -4.06
C TYR A 30 -5.46 -29.49 -4.32
N HIS A 31 -4.58 -29.71 -5.31
CA HIS A 31 -3.58 -28.73 -5.71
C HIS A 31 -4.22 -27.43 -6.18
N ASP A 32 -5.21 -27.48 -7.07
CA ASP A 32 -5.92 -26.29 -7.54
C ASP A 32 -6.59 -25.52 -6.40
N TRP A 33 -7.24 -26.23 -5.47
CA TRP A 33 -7.85 -25.61 -4.31
C TRP A 33 -6.81 -24.94 -3.38
N SER A 34 -5.67 -25.58 -3.16
CA SER A 34 -4.58 -25.01 -2.36
C SER A 34 -4.00 -23.74 -2.99
N LEU A 35 -3.80 -23.75 -4.31
CA LEU A 35 -3.29 -22.60 -5.06
C LEU A 35 -4.30 -21.45 -5.04
N ALA A 36 -5.59 -21.75 -5.21
CA ALA A 36 -6.66 -20.76 -5.12
C ALA A 36 -6.71 -20.11 -3.73
N ARG A 37 -6.53 -20.88 -2.64
CA ARG A 37 -6.40 -20.31 -1.29
C ARG A 37 -5.19 -19.39 -1.16
N GLY A 38 -4.03 -19.81 -1.66
CA GLY A 38 -2.82 -18.96 -1.63
C GLY A 38 -3.01 -17.62 -2.35
N VAL A 39 -3.70 -17.62 -3.49
CA VAL A 39 -4.01 -16.38 -4.22
C VAL A 39 -4.98 -15.49 -3.43
N ASN A 40 -5.98 -16.07 -2.77
CA ASN A 40 -6.93 -15.32 -1.96
C ASN A 40 -6.25 -14.69 -0.73
N ASP A 41 -5.35 -15.41 -0.07
CA ASP A 41 -4.60 -14.90 1.07
C ASP A 41 -3.70 -13.72 0.67
N LEU A 42 -3.00 -13.82 -0.47
CA LEU A 42 -2.21 -12.72 -1.03
C LEU A 42 -3.07 -11.52 -1.40
N LYS A 43 -4.27 -11.75 -1.95
CA LYS A 43 -5.22 -10.68 -2.28
C LYS A 43 -5.71 -9.98 -1.02
N ALA A 44 -6.07 -10.73 0.02
CA ALA A 44 -6.47 -10.19 1.31
C ALA A 44 -5.34 -9.35 1.95
N GLU A 45 -4.09 -9.81 1.88
CA GLU A 45 -2.95 -9.02 2.37
C GLU A 45 -2.74 -7.73 1.55
N SER A 46 -2.90 -7.78 0.24
CA SER A 46 -2.80 -6.59 -0.62
C SER A 46 -3.91 -5.58 -0.31
N ASP A 47 -5.14 -6.06 -0.13
CA ASP A 47 -6.30 -5.21 0.14
C ASP A 47 -6.19 -4.55 1.52
N THR A 48 -5.72 -5.28 2.54
CA THR A 48 -5.45 -4.69 3.86
C THR A 48 -4.34 -3.65 3.81
N ARG A 49 -3.25 -3.90 3.06
CA ARG A 49 -2.18 -2.89 2.86
C ARG A 49 -2.69 -1.65 2.14
N ARG A 50 -3.58 -1.80 1.16
CA ARG A 50 -4.21 -0.68 0.43
C ARG A 50 -5.16 0.10 1.33
N ALA A 51 -6.01 -0.59 2.11
CA ALA A 51 -6.91 0.05 3.07
C ALA A 51 -6.12 0.87 4.10
N ARG A 52 -5.06 0.29 4.69
CA ARG A 52 -4.20 1.01 5.64
C ARG A 52 -3.54 2.26 5.03
N ARG A 53 -3.13 2.21 3.76
CA ARG A 53 -2.59 3.39 3.06
C ARG A 53 -3.66 4.47 2.86
N ARG A 54 -4.89 4.08 2.49
CA ARG A 54 -6.02 5.02 2.35
C ARG A 54 -6.36 5.69 3.67
N GLU A 55 -6.47 4.93 4.76
CA GLU A 55 -6.71 5.49 6.09
C GLU A 55 -5.58 6.44 6.53
N GLN A 56 -4.32 6.12 6.22
CA GLN A 56 -3.20 7.01 6.48
C GLN A 56 -3.26 8.29 5.65
N ASP A 57 -3.65 8.20 4.37
CA ASP A 57 -3.78 9.35 3.50
C ASP A 57 -4.99 10.24 3.87
N GLU A 58 -6.11 9.65 4.28
CA GLU A 58 -7.28 10.39 4.80
C GLU A 58 -6.92 11.17 6.07
N ARG A 59 -6.23 10.54 7.03
CA ARG A 59 -5.73 11.21 8.24
C ARG A 59 -4.72 12.33 7.96
N ARG A 60 -4.10 12.37 6.77
CA ARG A 60 -3.16 13.44 6.39
C ARG A 60 -3.85 14.71 5.90
N LEU A 61 -5.10 14.62 5.46
CA LEU A 61 -5.90 15.75 4.98
C LEU A 61 -6.53 16.55 6.13
N GLU A 62 -6.46 16.04 7.36
CA GLU A 62 -7.00 16.67 8.59
C GLU A 62 -5.90 17.39 9.38
N ASN A 63 -5.26 18.37 8.78
CA ASN A 63 -4.20 19.18 9.40
C ASN A 63 -4.77 20.28 10.32
N GLY A 64 -6.10 20.39 10.47
CA GLY A 64 -6.77 21.22 11.48
C GLY A 64 -6.67 22.73 11.25
N CYS A 65 -6.23 23.16 10.06
CA CYS A 65 -6.13 24.57 9.71
C CYS A 65 -7.38 25.03 8.97
N GLU A 66 -8.13 25.96 9.56
CA GLU A 66 -9.38 26.52 8.99
C GLU A 66 -9.13 27.63 7.95
N HIS A 67 -7.87 28.00 7.71
CA HIS A 67 -7.51 29.07 6.78
C HIS A 67 -7.37 28.57 5.34
N ALA A 68 -7.72 29.43 4.37
CA ALA A 68 -7.53 29.14 2.95
C ALA A 68 -6.03 28.94 2.62
N PHE A 69 -5.76 27.89 1.87
CA PHE A 69 -4.44 27.58 1.30
C PHE A 69 -4.40 28.03 -0.17
N GLY A 70 -3.27 28.56 -0.64
CA GLY A 70 -3.08 28.94 -2.05
C GLY A 70 -2.67 30.40 -2.28
N GLU A 71 -2.79 31.25 -1.26
CA GLU A 71 -2.16 32.57 -1.29
C GLU A 71 -0.68 32.41 -0.96
N THR A 72 0.17 32.42 -1.99
CA THR A 72 1.63 32.46 -1.83
C THR A 72 2.02 33.76 -1.13
N PHE A 73 2.29 33.69 0.17
CA PHE A 73 2.89 34.80 0.91
C PHE A 73 4.41 34.71 0.77
N GLY A 74 5.07 35.82 0.46
CA GLY A 74 6.52 35.87 0.21
C GLY A 74 7.30 35.16 1.32
N GLY A 75 8.12 34.17 0.95
CA GLY A 75 8.90 33.36 1.88
C GLY A 75 8.24 32.08 2.42
N PHE A 76 6.95 31.81 2.19
CA PHE A 76 6.29 30.56 2.60
C PHE A 76 6.09 29.58 1.44
N PRO A 77 6.13 28.25 1.69
CA PRO A 77 5.72 27.27 0.70
C PRO A 77 4.28 27.52 0.23
N PRO A 78 3.96 27.30 -1.07
CA PRO A 78 2.61 27.52 -1.60
C PRO A 78 1.55 26.62 -0.96
N THR A 79 1.98 25.50 -0.37
CA THR A 79 1.15 24.53 0.33
C THR A 79 1.03 24.82 1.82
N ALA A 80 1.71 25.82 2.38
CA ALA A 80 1.66 26.14 3.80
C ALA A 80 0.74 27.34 4.09
N CYS A 81 0.02 27.28 5.20
CA CYS A 81 -0.76 28.41 5.70
C CYS A 81 0.18 29.47 6.28
N HIS A 82 0.11 30.71 5.78
CA HIS A 82 0.92 31.83 6.26
C HIS A 82 0.59 32.25 7.71
N LYS A 83 -0.59 31.91 8.23
CA LYS A 83 -1.01 32.22 9.61
C LYS A 83 -0.61 31.13 10.60
N CYS A 84 -0.91 29.87 10.26
CA CYS A 84 -0.68 28.73 11.15
C CYS A 84 0.69 28.09 10.99
N GLY A 85 1.34 28.27 9.84
CA GLY A 85 2.58 27.57 9.48
C GLY A 85 2.39 26.10 9.11
N LEU A 86 1.15 25.58 9.16
CA LEU A 86 0.84 24.19 8.84
C LEU A 86 0.75 24.00 7.33
N GLU A 87 1.22 22.86 6.83
CA GLU A 87 0.98 22.44 5.45
C GLU A 87 -0.48 22.05 5.21
N ARG A 88 -0.96 22.22 3.98
CA ARG A 88 -2.31 21.86 3.49
C ARG A 88 -2.56 20.37 3.54
N GLU A 89 -1.51 19.58 3.38
CA GLU A 89 -1.54 18.14 3.51
C GLU A 89 -0.35 17.77 4.38
N ARG A 90 -0.54 16.86 5.34
CA ARG A 90 0.54 16.42 6.20
C ARG A 90 1.62 15.73 5.35
N PRO A 91 2.87 16.23 5.33
CA PRO A 91 3.92 15.79 4.42
C PRO A 91 4.26 14.31 4.58
N ARG A 92 4.76 13.70 3.50
CA ARG A 92 5.27 12.33 3.53
C ARG A 92 6.62 12.32 4.26
N GLY A 93 6.60 12.02 5.55
CA GLY A 93 7.80 11.87 6.39
C GLY A 93 7.48 11.93 7.89
N ASP A 94 8.53 11.92 8.71
CA ASP A 94 8.41 11.90 10.19
C ASP A 94 8.08 13.27 10.80
N CYS A 95 8.01 14.33 10.00
CA CYS A 95 7.86 15.70 10.45
C CYS A 95 6.69 16.40 9.76
N ASP A 96 5.68 16.81 10.52
CA ASP A 96 4.45 17.50 10.05
C ASP A 96 4.65 18.96 9.62
N HIS A 97 5.86 19.32 9.18
CA HIS A 97 6.35 20.67 8.90
C HIS A 97 5.54 21.86 9.47
N VAL A 98 6.06 22.49 10.53
CA VAL A 98 5.51 23.74 11.07
C VAL A 98 6.40 24.89 10.64
N TRP A 99 5.96 25.64 9.62
CA TRP A 99 6.71 26.72 8.99
C TRP A 99 6.61 28.04 9.79
N ARG A 100 7.75 28.68 10.01
CA ARG A 100 7.90 29.99 10.65
C ARG A 100 8.70 30.92 9.76
N PHE A 101 8.44 32.22 9.81
CA PHE A 101 9.30 33.21 9.14
C PHE A 101 10.71 33.17 9.75
N ALA A 102 11.72 33.17 8.89
CA ALA A 102 13.08 33.43 9.29
C ALA A 102 13.38 34.93 9.12
N ASN A 103 14.02 35.52 10.14
CA ASN A 103 14.48 36.92 10.11
C ASN A 103 15.77 37.03 9.30
N GLU A 104 15.71 36.79 8.00
CA GLU A 104 16.84 36.91 7.08
C GLU A 104 16.59 38.02 6.05
N ALA A 105 17.67 38.47 5.39
CA ALA A 105 17.59 39.54 4.39
C ALA A 105 16.76 39.17 3.15
N THR A 106 16.59 37.87 2.90
CA THR A 106 15.66 37.35 1.89
C THR A 106 14.48 36.71 2.61
N PRO A 107 13.23 36.94 2.16
CA PRO A 107 12.08 36.37 2.84
C PRO A 107 12.11 34.85 2.65
N CYS A 108 12.34 34.16 3.75
CA CYS A 108 12.42 32.72 3.84
C CYS A 108 11.64 32.23 5.06
N SER A 109 11.25 30.97 5.02
CA SER A 109 10.63 30.28 6.14
C SER A 109 11.43 29.05 6.50
N TYR A 110 11.30 28.60 7.74
CA TYR A 110 11.92 27.38 8.22
C TYR A 110 10.92 26.52 8.98
N CYS A 111 11.09 25.21 8.90
CA CYS A 111 10.35 24.28 9.73
C CYS A 111 10.92 24.28 11.15
N GLU A 112 10.10 24.62 12.14
CA GLU A 112 10.45 24.61 13.56
C GLU A 112 10.86 23.20 14.05
N LYS A 113 10.25 22.16 13.49
CA LYS A 113 10.47 20.76 13.91
C LYS A 113 11.74 20.12 13.32
N CYS A 114 12.06 20.40 12.05
CA CYS A 114 13.16 19.73 11.35
C CYS A 114 14.23 20.67 10.77
N GLY A 115 14.09 21.98 10.97
CA GLY A 115 15.06 22.98 10.53
C GLY A 115 15.14 23.21 9.02
N ARG A 116 14.34 22.51 8.21
CA ARG A 116 14.32 22.69 6.75
C ARG A 116 13.93 24.12 6.41
N LYS A 117 14.70 24.78 5.55
CA LYS A 117 14.42 26.14 5.06
C LYS A 117 13.75 26.11 3.68
N TYR A 118 12.87 27.07 3.44
CA TYR A 118 12.26 27.35 2.16
C TYR A 118 12.49 28.82 1.82
N VAL A 119 13.08 29.08 0.65
CA VAL A 119 13.30 30.43 0.12
C VAL A 119 12.41 30.56 -1.11
N SER A 120 11.49 31.52 -1.09
CA SER A 120 10.58 31.69 -2.24
C SER A 120 11.32 32.33 -3.41
N SER A 121 11.24 31.73 -4.60
CA SER A 121 11.85 32.25 -5.83
C SER A 121 11.19 33.52 -6.38
N ARG A 122 10.01 33.90 -5.89
CA ARG A 122 9.22 35.06 -6.35
C ARG A 122 9.75 36.44 -5.92
N VAL A 123 10.91 36.50 -5.27
CA VAL A 123 11.53 37.76 -4.81
C VAL A 123 12.59 38.25 -5.81
N ILE A 124 12.89 37.46 -6.83
CA ILE A 124 13.83 37.80 -7.91
C ILE A 124 12.99 38.20 -9.13
N SER A 125 12.34 39.37 -9.08
CA SER A 125 11.80 40.05 -10.25
C SER A 125 11.78 41.54 -10.02
#